data_AF-A0A256ZSS5-F1
#
_entry.id   AF-A0A256ZSS5-F1
#
_cell.length_a   1.000
_cell.length_b   1.000
_cell.length_c   1.000
_cell.angle_alpha   90.00
_cell.angle_beta   90.00
_cell.angle_gamma   90.00
#
_symmetry.space_group_name_H-M   'P 1'
#
loop_
_entity.id
_entity.type
_entity.pdbx_description
1 polymer ?
#
loop_
_entity_poly.entity_id
_entity_poly.type
_entity_poly.pdbx_seq_one_letter_code
_entity_poly.pdbx_strand_id
1 'polypeptide(L)'
;MYLGVKTISENTIEPFLIASYSKDMLWLLKFLFMPPTLFQPSPEIRDLLVLPEVEVEKLKEYYLAKELIVSKTKYRVGKTLISFSELMNKIIKEAIISVFTYAKEKKLQREEEISIMATSLVATKVKKYFEKEFHALVSRAIIPLLQSLSEGLTISLADFIIEKWLSLSRLEPEYTKILSVMKKLGRVTPLLQVIVCPYCLLTSLTISESVVDINYCPKCGRKPLIGTLYVLSEDLAKLKRAREDVIYFIATYLKYKPLEKFPLIMPSIKIKHYVGEVEVDVYVKELNYGIECKVFDPVEVISSERMENWLRELKGKVNNYEKAGIKQMLIVTNLKEEIIDSLKAELVDYAKEKSIILEDVLGANPEKLLEKLNSIVERITEKLQEDMRKEMEARLKLSKTASK
;
A
#
# COMPACT_ATOMS: atom_id res chain seq x y z
N MET A 1 15.75 28.66 7.46
CA MET A 1 14.40 28.17 7.78
C MET A 1 14.49 26.64 7.81
N TYR A 2 14.74 26.07 9.00
CA TYR A 2 14.95 24.63 9.17
C TYR A 2 13.59 23.93 9.03
N LEU A 3 13.33 23.33 7.87
CA LEU A 3 12.21 22.41 7.73
C LEU A 3 12.53 21.18 8.58
N GLY A 4 11.68 20.95 9.58
CA GLY A 4 11.84 19.90 10.57
C GLY A 4 11.99 18.54 9.89
N VAL A 5 13.15 17.94 10.07
CA VAL A 5 13.30 16.48 9.95
C VAL A 5 12.41 15.90 11.03
N LYS A 6 11.18 15.53 10.68
CA LYS A 6 10.38 14.63 11.52
C LYS A 6 11.23 13.39 11.68
N THR A 7 11.80 13.19 12.86
CA THR A 7 12.53 11.98 13.23
C THR A 7 11.56 10.81 13.07
N ILE A 8 11.67 10.12 11.94
CA ILE A 8 11.02 8.83 11.76
C ILE A 8 11.65 7.90 12.77
N SER A 9 10.81 7.30 13.62
CA SER A 9 11.27 6.46 14.72
C SER A 9 12.05 5.27 14.18
N GLU A 10 13.26 5.02 14.70
CA GLU A 10 14.08 3.84 14.34
C GLU A 10 13.28 2.53 14.56
N ASN A 11 12.35 2.54 15.53
CA ASN A 11 11.38 1.47 15.75
C ASN A 11 10.61 1.05 14.48
N THR A 12 10.40 1.93 13.51
CA THR A 12 9.70 1.59 12.25
C THR A 12 10.51 0.62 11.39
N ILE A 13 11.84 0.71 11.45
CA ILE A 13 12.77 -0.09 10.65
C ILE A 13 13.33 -1.30 11.41
N GLU A 14 13.30 -1.26 12.74
CA GLU A 14 13.76 -2.32 13.62
C GLU A 14 13.32 -3.76 13.20
N PRO A 15 12.07 -4.03 12.81
CA PRO A 15 11.68 -5.34 12.25
C PRO A 15 12.57 -5.86 11.12
N PHE A 16 12.96 -4.98 10.20
CA PHE A 16 13.79 -5.32 9.05
C PHE A 16 15.25 -5.52 9.48
N LEU A 17 15.73 -4.75 10.46
CA LEU A 17 17.05 -5.00 11.06
C LEU A 17 17.09 -6.37 11.71
N ILE A 18 16.12 -6.72 12.54
CA ILE A 18 16.04 -8.05 13.17
C ILE A 18 16.02 -9.14 12.10
N ALA A 19 15.24 -8.96 11.03
CA ALA A 19 15.20 -9.90 9.91
C ALA A 19 16.54 -10.06 9.20
N SER A 20 17.37 -9.01 9.13
CA SER A 20 18.70 -9.10 8.52
C SER A 20 19.68 -10.01 9.28
N TYR A 21 19.41 -10.29 10.55
CA TYR A 21 20.21 -11.19 11.39
C TYR A 21 19.75 -12.65 11.36
N SER A 22 18.58 -12.92 10.77
CA SER A 22 17.97 -14.24 10.79
C SER A 22 17.70 -14.74 9.37
N LYS A 23 18.35 -15.85 9.00
CA LYS A 23 18.10 -16.52 7.71
C LYS A 23 16.62 -16.88 7.53
N ASP A 24 15.93 -17.22 8.62
CA ASP A 24 14.52 -17.62 8.60
C ASP A 24 13.55 -16.45 8.39
N MET A 25 14.02 -15.21 8.52
CA MET A 25 13.22 -14.00 8.34
C MET A 25 13.69 -13.14 7.16
N LEU A 26 14.69 -13.58 6.42
CA LEU A 26 15.32 -12.79 5.36
C LEU A 26 14.33 -12.36 4.27
N TRP A 27 13.32 -13.19 4.00
CA TRP A 27 12.23 -12.89 3.07
C TRP A 27 11.46 -11.61 3.47
N LEU A 28 11.49 -11.16 4.74
CA LEU A 28 10.83 -9.93 5.17
C LEU A 28 11.45 -8.70 4.49
N LEU A 29 12.76 -8.74 4.20
CA LEU A 29 13.45 -7.66 3.51
C LEU A 29 12.94 -7.45 2.08
N LYS A 30 12.35 -8.47 1.44
CA LYS A 30 11.73 -8.32 0.12
C LYS A 30 10.61 -7.29 0.14
N PHE A 31 9.92 -7.12 1.28
CA PHE A 31 8.92 -6.08 1.45
C PHE A 31 9.48 -4.70 1.10
N LEU A 32 10.73 -4.38 1.47
CA LEU A 32 11.37 -3.09 1.21
C LEU A 32 11.43 -2.77 -0.30
N PHE A 33 11.59 -3.78 -1.15
CA PHE A 33 11.68 -3.65 -2.60
C PHE A 33 10.33 -3.61 -3.32
N MET A 34 9.23 -3.92 -2.62
CA MET A 34 7.88 -3.80 -3.19
C MET A 34 7.47 -2.33 -3.31
N PRO A 35 7.13 -1.81 -4.50
CA PRO A 35 6.74 -0.40 -4.64
C PRO A 35 5.38 -0.11 -3.98
N PRO A 36 5.14 1.13 -3.52
CA PRO A 36 3.88 1.51 -2.85
C PRO A 36 2.63 1.28 -3.72
N THR A 37 2.78 1.37 -5.04
CA THR A 37 1.70 1.16 -6.03
C THR A 37 1.09 -0.24 -5.95
N LEU A 38 1.83 -1.25 -5.48
CA LEU A 38 1.29 -2.60 -5.25
C LEU A 38 0.29 -2.65 -4.11
N PHE A 39 0.46 -1.79 -3.11
CA PHE A 39 -0.37 -1.75 -1.91
C PHE A 39 -1.49 -0.72 -2.02
N GLN A 40 -1.50 0.13 -3.04
CA GLN A 40 -2.58 1.10 -3.22
C GLN A 40 -3.87 0.40 -3.65
N PRO A 41 -5.02 0.71 -3.03
CA PRO A 41 -6.30 0.17 -3.46
C PRO A 41 -6.69 0.74 -4.83
N SER A 42 -6.43 2.03 -5.07
CA SER A 42 -6.58 2.68 -6.38
C SER A 42 -5.57 3.84 -6.54
N PRO A 43 -5.31 4.30 -7.79
CA PRO A 43 -4.45 5.45 -8.07
C PRO A 43 -4.93 6.78 -7.46
N GLU A 44 -6.23 6.89 -7.16
CA GLU A 44 -6.86 8.04 -6.53
C GLU A 44 -6.68 8.05 -5.00
N ILE A 45 -6.55 6.87 -4.38
CA ILE A 45 -6.40 6.71 -2.93
C ILE A 45 -4.94 6.34 -2.62
N ARG A 46 -4.03 7.30 -2.85
CA ARG A 46 -2.58 7.08 -2.75
C ARG A 46 -2.07 6.91 -1.32
N ASP A 47 -2.80 7.46 -0.38
CA ASP A 47 -2.40 7.56 1.02
C ASP A 47 -2.66 6.29 1.83
N LEU A 48 -3.62 5.48 1.36
CA LEU A 48 -3.98 4.22 2.00
C LEU A 48 -3.18 3.09 1.36
N LEU A 49 -2.33 2.43 2.15
CA LEU A 49 -1.60 1.24 1.71
C LEU A 49 -2.19 0.01 2.39
N VAL A 50 -2.72 -0.90 1.58
CA VAL A 50 -3.47 -2.07 2.03
C VAL A 50 -2.77 -3.39 1.72
N LEU A 51 -2.93 -4.35 2.62
CA LEU A 51 -2.44 -5.72 2.47
C LEU A 51 -3.65 -6.67 2.63
N PRO A 52 -4.10 -7.32 1.55
CA PRO A 52 -5.21 -8.28 1.63
C PRO A 52 -4.76 -9.65 2.13
N GLU A 53 -5.65 -10.35 2.82
CA GLU A 53 -5.52 -11.76 3.20
C GLU A 53 -6.83 -12.47 2.86
N VAL A 54 -6.73 -13.69 2.33
CA VAL A 54 -7.89 -14.53 2.04
C VAL A 54 -7.71 -15.88 2.72
N GLU A 55 -8.68 -16.25 3.54
CA GLU A 55 -8.80 -17.58 4.13
C GLU A 55 -9.98 -18.29 3.46
N VAL A 56 -9.68 -19.35 2.71
CA VAL A 56 -10.69 -20.15 2.01
C VAL A 56 -10.17 -21.56 1.76
N GLU A 57 -11.04 -22.57 1.88
CA GLU A 57 -10.66 -23.95 1.50
C GLU A 57 -10.55 -24.11 -0.02
N LYS A 58 -11.55 -23.60 -0.77
CA LYS A 58 -11.61 -23.67 -2.23
C LYS A 58 -12.21 -22.41 -2.83
N LEU A 59 -11.39 -21.64 -3.56
CA LEU A 59 -11.83 -20.41 -4.24
C LEU A 59 -12.97 -20.64 -5.24
N LYS A 60 -13.05 -21.84 -5.84
CA LYS A 60 -14.14 -22.24 -6.74
C LYS A 60 -15.52 -22.18 -6.07
N GLU A 61 -15.61 -22.52 -4.79
CA GLU A 61 -16.88 -22.49 -4.05
C GLU A 61 -17.36 -21.05 -3.83
N TYR A 62 -16.43 -20.11 -3.63
CA TYR A 62 -16.74 -18.69 -3.57
C TYR A 62 -17.34 -18.18 -4.89
N TYR A 63 -16.74 -18.51 -6.04
CA TYR A 63 -17.24 -18.01 -7.33
C TYR A 63 -18.67 -18.48 -7.62
N LEU A 64 -18.99 -19.74 -7.30
CA LEU A 64 -20.36 -20.25 -7.41
C LEU A 64 -21.33 -19.50 -6.49
N ALA A 65 -20.92 -19.26 -5.24
CA ALA A 65 -21.72 -18.51 -4.29
C ALA A 65 -21.94 -17.05 -4.71
N LYS A 66 -20.90 -16.41 -5.25
CA LYS A 66 -20.95 -15.06 -5.83
C LYS A 66 -22.01 -14.99 -6.94
N GLU A 67 -22.01 -15.93 -7.89
CA GLU A 67 -23.00 -15.94 -8.98
C GLU A 67 -24.44 -16.04 -8.45
N LEU A 68 -24.67 -16.89 -7.45
CA LEU A 68 -25.98 -17.04 -6.81
C LEU A 68 -26.40 -15.77 -6.07
N ILE A 69 -25.50 -15.15 -5.29
CA ILE A 69 -25.76 -13.92 -4.54
C ILE A 69 -26.04 -12.76 -5.49
N VAL A 70 -25.23 -12.59 -6.55
CA VAL A 70 -25.43 -11.55 -7.55
C VAL A 70 -26.76 -11.74 -8.29
N SER A 71 -27.10 -12.98 -8.69
CA SER A 71 -28.37 -13.28 -9.36
C SER A 71 -29.58 -13.00 -8.47
N LYS A 72 -29.50 -13.42 -7.20
CA LYS A 72 -30.52 -13.15 -6.18
C LYS A 72 -30.68 -11.65 -5.90
N THR A 73 -29.56 -10.92 -5.84
CA THR A 73 -29.52 -9.46 -5.67
C THR A 73 -30.21 -8.77 -6.84
N LYS A 74 -29.84 -9.10 -8.09
CA LYS A 74 -30.48 -8.56 -9.30
C LYS A 74 -31.99 -8.81 -9.32
N TYR A 75 -32.42 -10.03 -9.00
CA TYR A 75 -33.83 -10.38 -8.93
C TYR A 75 -34.59 -9.57 -7.86
N ARG A 76 -34.04 -9.44 -6.65
CA ARG A 76 -34.64 -8.66 -5.56
C ARG A 76 -34.75 -7.17 -5.88
N VAL A 77 -33.70 -6.59 -6.46
CA VAL A 77 -33.70 -5.20 -6.91
C VAL A 77 -34.77 -4.99 -7.99
N GLY A 78 -34.83 -5.87 -8.99
CA GLY A 78 -35.86 -5.83 -10.04
C GLY A 78 -37.28 -5.90 -9.47
N LYS A 79 -37.56 -6.87 -8.59
CA LYS A 79 -38.87 -7.00 -7.93
C LYS A 79 -39.25 -5.77 -7.10
N THR A 80 -38.27 -5.18 -6.43
CA THR A 80 -38.46 -3.97 -5.61
C THR A 80 -38.79 -2.76 -6.48
N LEU A 81 -38.06 -2.57 -7.58
CA LEU A 81 -38.31 -1.49 -8.54
C LEU A 81 -39.70 -1.63 -9.20
N ILE A 82 -40.13 -2.86 -9.52
CA ILE A 82 -41.49 -3.13 -10.03
C ILE A 82 -42.53 -2.73 -8.98
N SER A 83 -42.37 -3.18 -7.73
CA SER A 83 -43.32 -2.88 -6.65
C SER A 83 -43.42 -1.37 -6.37
N PHE A 84 -42.29 -0.66 -6.42
CA PHE A 84 -42.25 0.79 -6.27
C PHE A 84 -42.93 1.50 -7.46
N SER A 85 -42.67 1.04 -8.69
CA SER A 85 -43.31 1.56 -9.90
C SER A 85 -44.82 1.37 -9.89
N GLU A 86 -45.31 0.20 -9.46
CA GLU A 86 -46.75 -0.07 -9.31
C GLU A 86 -47.42 0.89 -8.31
N LEU A 87 -46.78 1.13 -7.16
CA LEU A 87 -47.28 2.09 -6.17
C LEU A 87 -47.32 3.51 -6.73
N MET A 88 -46.25 3.95 -7.37
CA MET A 88 -46.18 5.28 -7.99
C MET A 88 -47.23 5.43 -9.10
N ASN A 89 -47.42 4.41 -9.93
CA ASN A 89 -48.46 4.39 -10.96
C ASN A 89 -49.86 4.49 -10.36
N LYS A 90 -50.13 3.81 -9.24
CA LYS A 90 -51.41 3.93 -8.51
C LYS A 90 -51.63 5.36 -8.02
N ILE A 91 -50.64 5.96 -7.37
CA ILE A 91 -50.71 7.33 -6.85
C ILE A 91 -50.96 8.34 -7.99
N ILE A 92 -50.22 8.21 -9.09
CA ILE A 92 -50.35 9.07 -10.27
C ILE A 92 -51.75 8.93 -10.88
N LYS A 93 -52.25 7.71 -11.11
CA LYS A 93 -53.61 7.48 -11.64
C LYS A 93 -54.68 8.09 -10.74
N GLU A 94 -54.59 7.88 -9.43
CA GLU A 94 -55.55 8.45 -8.48
C GLU A 94 -55.49 9.98 -8.40
N ALA A 95 -54.29 10.57 -8.56
CA ALA A 95 -54.11 12.01 -8.62
C ALA A 95 -54.68 12.59 -9.91
N ILE A 96 -54.40 11.96 -11.06
CA ILE A 96 -54.95 12.33 -12.37
C ILE A 96 -56.48 12.33 -12.32
N ILE A 97 -57.11 11.28 -11.80
CA ILE A 97 -58.59 11.21 -11.65
C ILE A 97 -59.09 12.37 -10.78
N SER A 98 -58.39 12.69 -9.69
CA SER A 98 -58.80 13.79 -8.79
C SER A 98 -58.68 15.16 -9.46
N VAL A 99 -57.63 15.37 -10.25
CA VAL A 99 -57.43 16.58 -11.07
C VAL A 99 -58.54 16.71 -12.10
N PHE A 100 -58.86 15.63 -12.83
CA PHE A 100 -59.93 15.64 -13.84
C PHE A 100 -61.30 15.93 -13.23
N THR A 101 -61.65 15.29 -12.11
CA THR A 101 -62.92 15.54 -11.42
C THR A 101 -63.02 16.99 -10.97
N TYR A 102 -61.96 17.52 -10.36
CA TYR A 102 -61.95 18.90 -9.85
C TYR A 102 -61.93 19.94 -10.98
N ALA A 103 -61.19 19.72 -12.06
CA ALA A 103 -61.17 20.59 -13.24
C ALA A 103 -62.55 20.66 -13.91
N LYS A 104 -63.26 19.53 -13.96
CA LYS A 104 -64.62 19.43 -14.47
C LYS A 104 -65.63 20.16 -13.57
N GLU A 105 -65.49 20.05 -12.25
CA GLU A 105 -66.36 20.74 -11.27
C GLU A 105 -66.13 22.25 -11.23
N LYS A 106 -64.89 22.72 -11.37
CA LYS A 106 -64.53 24.15 -11.28
C LYS A 106 -64.41 24.88 -12.63
N LYS A 107 -64.69 24.22 -13.76
CA LYS A 107 -64.58 24.79 -15.13
C LYS A 107 -63.24 25.50 -15.38
N LEU A 108 -62.14 24.93 -14.92
CA LEU A 108 -60.80 25.51 -15.11
C LEU A 108 -60.40 25.42 -16.59
N GLN A 109 -59.96 26.53 -17.18
CA GLN A 109 -59.65 26.62 -18.62
C GLN A 109 -58.17 26.92 -18.92
N ARG A 110 -57.35 27.30 -17.92
CA ARG A 110 -55.93 27.63 -18.12
C ARG A 110 -55.02 26.46 -17.74
N GLU A 111 -54.14 26.08 -18.65
CA GLU A 111 -53.25 24.93 -18.53
C GLU A 111 -52.26 25.04 -17.35
N GLU A 112 -51.75 26.24 -17.07
CA GLU A 112 -50.84 26.50 -15.94
C GLU A 112 -51.52 26.25 -14.58
N GLU A 113 -52.80 26.65 -14.43
CA GLU A 113 -53.56 26.42 -13.19
C GLU A 113 -53.84 24.93 -12.97
N ILE A 114 -54.06 24.18 -14.06
CA ILE A 114 -54.24 22.72 -14.04
C ILE A 114 -52.93 22.01 -13.67
N SER A 115 -51.79 22.46 -14.21
CA SER A 115 -50.47 21.86 -13.95
C SER A 115 -49.97 22.07 -12.52
N ILE A 116 -50.10 23.29 -11.98
CA ILE A 116 -49.73 23.61 -10.58
C ILE A 116 -50.61 22.79 -9.62
N MET A 117 -51.90 22.71 -9.90
CA MET A 117 -52.85 21.92 -9.10
C MET A 117 -52.58 20.42 -9.19
N ALA A 118 -52.27 19.89 -10.38
CA ALA A 118 -51.92 18.50 -10.56
C ALA A 118 -50.69 18.13 -9.73
N THR A 119 -49.64 18.96 -9.80
CA THR A 119 -48.43 18.78 -9.00
C THR A 119 -48.72 18.82 -7.50
N SER A 120 -49.53 19.78 -7.04
CA SER A 120 -49.96 19.91 -5.64
C SER A 120 -50.75 18.68 -5.14
N LEU A 121 -51.70 18.18 -5.93
CA LEU A 121 -52.52 17.01 -5.59
C LEU A 121 -51.70 15.72 -5.60
N VAL A 122 -50.81 15.55 -6.59
CA VAL A 122 -49.85 14.44 -6.62
C VAL A 122 -48.97 14.50 -5.37
N ALA A 123 -48.35 15.64 -5.06
CA ALA A 123 -47.48 15.78 -3.88
C ALA A 123 -48.22 15.48 -2.56
N THR A 124 -49.45 15.98 -2.43
CA THR A 124 -50.29 15.74 -1.23
C THR A 124 -50.69 14.26 -1.11
N LYS A 125 -51.05 13.61 -2.22
CA LYS A 125 -51.36 12.18 -2.23
C LYS A 125 -50.14 11.31 -1.98
N VAL A 126 -49.00 11.63 -2.60
CA VAL A 126 -47.72 10.99 -2.32
C VAL A 126 -47.41 11.08 -0.83
N LYS A 127 -47.47 12.28 -0.23
CA LYS A 127 -47.25 12.46 1.21
C LYS A 127 -48.19 11.59 2.06
N LYS A 128 -49.50 11.61 1.77
CA LYS A 128 -50.50 10.83 2.52
C LYS A 128 -50.34 9.32 2.36
N TYR A 129 -49.97 8.85 1.17
CA TYR A 129 -49.69 7.44 0.92
C TYR A 129 -48.39 7.01 1.60
N PHE A 130 -47.35 7.84 1.52
CA PHE A 130 -46.12 7.59 2.25
C PHE A 130 -46.37 7.56 3.75
N GLU A 131 -47.14 8.47 4.34
CA GLU A 131 -47.47 8.44 5.77
C GLU A 131 -48.26 7.19 6.19
N LYS A 132 -49.20 6.73 5.36
CA LYS A 132 -50.04 5.55 5.65
C LYS A 132 -49.36 4.21 5.38
N GLU A 133 -48.59 4.12 4.30
CA GLU A 133 -47.95 2.90 3.84
C GLU A 133 -46.44 2.89 4.11
N PHE A 134 -45.90 3.86 4.87
CA PHE A 134 -44.46 4.00 5.12
C PHE A 134 -43.85 2.70 5.60
N HIS A 135 -44.40 2.11 6.64
CA HIS A 135 -43.90 0.88 7.23
C HIS A 135 -43.99 -0.31 6.26
N ALA A 136 -45.04 -0.36 5.44
CA ALA A 136 -45.22 -1.41 4.42
C ALA A 136 -44.21 -1.25 3.28
N LEU A 137 -43.97 -0.02 2.82
CA LEU A 137 -42.97 0.31 1.80
C LEU A 137 -41.54 0.06 2.32
N VAL A 138 -41.25 0.47 3.56
CA VAL A 138 -39.96 0.24 4.21
C VAL A 138 -39.68 -1.27 4.30
N SER A 139 -40.64 -2.07 4.77
CA SER A 139 -40.46 -3.52 4.93
C SER A 139 -40.43 -4.29 3.61
N ARG A 140 -41.23 -3.89 2.61
CA ARG A 140 -41.34 -4.63 1.33
C ARG A 140 -40.35 -4.19 0.26
N ALA A 141 -39.89 -2.94 0.31
CA ALA A 141 -39.04 -2.36 -0.73
C ALA A 141 -37.69 -1.89 -0.17
N ILE A 142 -37.68 -1.00 0.82
CA ILE A 142 -36.43 -0.35 1.26
C ILE A 142 -35.48 -1.33 1.96
N ILE A 143 -35.96 -2.09 2.95
CA ILE A 143 -35.12 -3.06 3.67
C ILE A 143 -34.55 -4.13 2.71
N PRO A 144 -35.35 -4.80 1.84
CA PRO A 144 -34.82 -5.74 0.86
C PRO A 144 -33.82 -5.10 -0.11
N LEU A 145 -34.04 -3.85 -0.53
CA LEU A 145 -33.11 -3.11 -1.37
C LEU A 145 -31.78 -2.87 -0.65
N LEU A 146 -31.81 -2.35 0.59
CA LEU A 146 -30.61 -2.13 1.39
C LEU A 146 -29.85 -3.42 1.67
N GLN A 147 -30.56 -4.51 1.99
CA GLN A 147 -29.95 -5.84 2.13
C GLN A 147 -29.27 -6.30 0.84
N SER A 148 -29.93 -6.10 -0.31
CA SER A 148 -29.39 -6.47 -1.62
C SER A 148 -28.15 -5.63 -1.98
N LEU A 149 -28.18 -4.32 -1.68
CA LEU A 149 -27.03 -3.43 -1.86
C LEU A 149 -25.85 -3.83 -0.96
N SER A 150 -26.12 -4.18 0.30
CA SER A 150 -25.10 -4.67 1.23
C SER A 150 -24.51 -6.01 0.79
N GLU A 151 -25.34 -6.95 0.34
CA GLU A 151 -24.90 -8.23 -0.25
C GLU A 151 -23.97 -7.95 -1.46
N GLY A 152 -24.38 -7.07 -2.37
CA GLY A 152 -23.58 -6.67 -3.53
C GLY A 152 -22.26 -6.01 -3.17
N LEU A 153 -22.26 -5.04 -2.25
CA LEU A 153 -21.06 -4.36 -1.76
C LEU A 153 -20.07 -5.37 -1.14
N THR A 154 -20.57 -6.30 -0.31
CA THR A 154 -19.73 -7.31 0.34
C THR A 154 -19.05 -8.20 -0.70
N ILE A 155 -19.76 -8.60 -1.76
CA ILE A 155 -19.20 -9.38 -2.86
C ILE A 155 -18.15 -8.57 -3.64
N SER A 156 -18.43 -7.31 -3.97
CA SER A 156 -17.45 -6.45 -4.66
C SER A 156 -16.18 -6.24 -3.85
N LEU A 157 -16.30 -6.08 -2.52
CA LEU A 157 -15.15 -5.99 -1.63
C LEU A 157 -14.39 -7.32 -1.54
N ALA A 158 -15.09 -8.46 -1.46
CA ALA A 158 -14.47 -9.78 -1.47
C ALA A 158 -13.70 -10.02 -2.77
N ASP A 159 -14.28 -9.69 -3.92
CA ASP A 159 -13.60 -9.75 -5.22
C ASP A 159 -12.32 -8.91 -5.23
N PHE A 160 -12.41 -7.64 -4.79
CA PHE A 160 -11.26 -6.76 -4.71
C PHE A 160 -10.13 -7.34 -3.83
N ILE A 161 -10.47 -7.85 -2.64
CA ILE A 161 -9.49 -8.46 -1.71
C ILE A 161 -8.86 -9.70 -2.37
N ILE A 162 -9.65 -10.57 -2.98
CA ILE A 162 -9.16 -11.78 -3.65
C ILE A 162 -8.23 -11.44 -4.81
N GLU A 163 -8.64 -10.52 -5.69
CA GLU A 163 -7.84 -10.10 -6.85
C GLU A 163 -6.50 -9.50 -6.41
N LYS A 164 -6.52 -8.59 -5.42
CA LYS A 164 -5.30 -7.99 -4.88
C LYS A 164 -4.42 -9.04 -4.17
N TRP A 165 -5.01 -9.96 -3.42
CA TRP A 165 -4.28 -11.03 -2.73
C TRP A 165 -3.61 -11.99 -3.71
N LEU A 166 -4.31 -12.42 -4.76
CA LEU A 166 -3.75 -13.26 -5.82
C LEU A 166 -2.64 -12.53 -6.58
N SER A 167 -2.83 -11.25 -6.90
CA SER A 167 -1.81 -10.44 -7.58
C SER A 167 -0.53 -10.31 -6.75
N LEU A 168 -0.65 -9.96 -5.46
CA LEU A 168 0.49 -9.86 -4.55
C LEU A 168 1.19 -11.20 -4.33
N SER A 169 0.42 -12.28 -4.12
CA SER A 169 0.98 -13.62 -3.93
C SER A 169 1.67 -14.17 -5.18
N ARG A 170 1.23 -13.74 -6.37
CA ARG A 170 1.90 -14.07 -7.64
C ARG A 170 3.22 -13.32 -7.81
N LEU A 171 3.25 -12.05 -7.40
CA LEU A 171 4.45 -11.20 -7.52
C LEU A 171 5.49 -11.53 -6.45
N GLU A 172 5.04 -11.87 -5.24
CA GLU A 172 5.87 -12.25 -4.10
C GLU A 172 5.32 -13.53 -3.46
N PRO A 173 5.89 -14.72 -3.79
CA PRO A 173 5.43 -16.00 -3.26
C PRO A 173 5.48 -16.10 -1.73
N GLU A 174 6.37 -15.33 -1.08
CA GLU A 174 6.49 -15.25 0.37
C GLU A 174 5.55 -14.23 1.01
N TYR A 175 4.65 -13.59 0.24
CA TYR A 175 3.74 -12.55 0.72
C TYR A 175 2.96 -12.96 1.97
N THR A 176 2.40 -14.17 2.03
CA THR A 176 1.64 -14.62 3.21
C THR A 176 2.51 -14.71 4.47
N LYS A 177 3.80 -15.06 4.32
CA LYS A 177 4.77 -15.06 5.43
C LYS A 177 5.07 -13.62 5.87
N ILE A 178 5.27 -12.72 4.89
CA ILE A 178 5.42 -11.28 5.11
C ILE A 178 4.27 -10.73 5.92
N LEU A 179 3.04 -10.93 5.46
CA LEU A 179 1.88 -10.45 6.17
C LEU A 179 1.78 -11.02 7.59
N SER A 180 2.04 -12.32 7.78
CA SER A 180 2.01 -12.96 9.10
C SER A 180 2.95 -12.31 10.10
N VAL A 181 4.19 -12.03 9.72
CA VAL A 181 5.16 -11.36 10.63
C VAL A 181 4.80 -9.89 10.82
N MET A 182 4.37 -9.20 9.77
CA MET A 182 3.91 -7.81 9.89
C MET A 182 2.75 -7.66 10.89
N LYS A 183 1.81 -8.64 10.90
CA LYS A 183 0.74 -8.72 11.91
C LYS A 183 1.30 -8.89 13.32
N LYS A 184 2.19 -9.88 13.52
CA LYS A 184 2.82 -10.16 14.83
C LYS A 184 3.60 -8.97 15.39
N LEU A 185 4.21 -8.17 14.52
CA LEU A 185 5.00 -7.00 14.88
C LEU A 185 4.18 -5.71 14.96
N GLY A 186 2.84 -5.78 14.84
CA GLY A 186 1.96 -4.62 14.92
C GLY A 186 2.18 -3.59 13.80
N ARG A 187 2.71 -4.02 12.66
CA ARG A 187 3.01 -3.14 11.50
C ARG A 187 1.86 -3.04 10.51
N VAL A 188 0.83 -3.84 10.72
CA VAL A 188 -0.43 -3.75 10.01
C VAL A 188 -1.59 -3.85 11.01
N THR A 189 -2.67 -3.14 10.72
CA THR A 189 -3.92 -3.21 11.47
C THR A 189 -5.06 -3.60 10.53
N PRO A 190 -6.02 -4.41 10.98
CA PRO A 190 -7.24 -4.66 10.22
C PRO A 190 -7.96 -3.35 9.93
N LEU A 191 -8.50 -3.20 8.73
CA LEU A 191 -9.40 -2.10 8.36
C LEU A 191 -10.83 -2.63 8.18
N LEU A 192 -10.96 -3.70 7.40
CA LEU A 192 -12.24 -4.35 7.17
C LEU A 192 -12.06 -5.86 6.96
N GLN A 193 -13.12 -6.58 7.24
CA GLN A 193 -13.24 -8.01 7.03
C GLN A 193 -14.57 -8.32 6.34
N VAL A 194 -14.53 -9.13 5.30
CA VAL A 194 -15.69 -9.66 4.60
C VAL A 194 -15.79 -11.16 4.81
N ILE A 195 -17.01 -11.64 4.97
CA ILE A 195 -17.31 -13.06 5.13
C ILE A 195 -18.32 -13.44 4.07
N VAL A 196 -18.03 -14.47 3.30
CA VAL A 196 -18.93 -15.03 2.30
C VAL A 196 -19.01 -16.54 2.53
N CYS A 197 -20.14 -17.01 3.02
CA CYS A 197 -20.34 -18.45 3.21
C CYS A 197 -20.88 -19.08 1.92
N PRO A 198 -20.13 -19.98 1.26
CA PRO A 198 -20.56 -20.55 -0.01
C PRO A 198 -21.74 -21.52 0.13
N TYR A 199 -22.03 -21.99 1.34
CA TYR A 199 -23.03 -23.01 1.60
C TYR A 199 -24.42 -22.47 1.93
N CYS A 200 -24.50 -21.34 2.66
CA CYS A 200 -25.76 -20.75 3.09
C CYS A 200 -25.97 -19.31 2.59
N LEU A 201 -25.03 -18.84 1.75
CA LEU A 201 -25.00 -17.53 1.12
C LEU A 201 -25.06 -16.37 2.13
N LEU A 202 -24.59 -16.61 3.36
CA LEU A 202 -24.40 -15.55 4.34
C LEU A 202 -23.29 -14.63 3.83
N THR A 203 -23.56 -13.33 3.83
CA THR A 203 -22.57 -12.27 3.62
C THR A 203 -22.50 -11.42 4.89
N SER A 204 -21.30 -10.98 5.25
CA SER A 204 -21.07 -10.04 6.33
C SER A 204 -19.91 -9.12 5.99
N LEU A 205 -20.01 -7.86 6.38
CA LEU A 205 -18.95 -6.88 6.31
C LEU A 205 -18.77 -6.29 7.70
N THR A 206 -17.53 -6.31 8.18
CA THR A 206 -17.13 -5.72 9.46
C THR A 206 -16.04 -4.69 9.20
N ILE A 207 -16.17 -3.49 9.75
CA ILE A 207 -15.12 -2.46 9.75
C ILE A 207 -14.63 -2.35 11.19
N SER A 208 -13.37 -2.68 11.44
CA SER A 208 -12.81 -2.76 12.78
C SER A 208 -11.29 -2.74 12.72
N GLU A 209 -10.66 -2.14 13.73
CA GLU A 209 -9.22 -2.21 13.98
C GLU A 209 -8.79 -3.54 14.63
N SER A 210 -9.74 -4.43 14.89
CA SER A 210 -9.51 -5.79 15.41
C SER A 210 -10.08 -6.84 14.45
N VAL A 211 -9.37 -7.95 14.30
CA VAL A 211 -9.86 -9.11 13.54
C VAL A 211 -10.96 -9.77 14.35
N VAL A 212 -12.12 -10.01 13.73
CA VAL A 212 -13.12 -10.89 14.33
C VAL A 212 -12.70 -12.33 14.04
N ASP A 213 -12.39 -13.07 15.10
CA ASP A 213 -11.97 -14.48 15.02
C ASP A 213 -13.19 -15.35 14.69
N ILE A 214 -13.41 -15.57 13.39
CA ILE A 214 -14.53 -16.36 12.87
C ILE A 214 -13.94 -17.51 12.07
N ASN A 215 -13.88 -18.71 12.64
CA ASN A 215 -13.40 -19.89 11.90
C ASN A 215 -14.52 -20.62 11.15
N TYR A 216 -15.77 -20.38 11.53
CA TYR A 216 -16.95 -21.06 10.98
C TYR A 216 -18.10 -20.08 10.76
N CYS A 217 -18.89 -20.33 9.72
CA CYS A 217 -20.05 -19.52 9.42
C CYS A 217 -21.05 -19.57 10.58
N PRO A 218 -21.46 -18.43 11.17
CA PRO A 218 -22.37 -18.41 12.31
C PRO A 218 -23.76 -18.94 11.98
N LYS A 219 -24.13 -19.00 10.69
CA LYS A 219 -25.43 -19.48 10.24
C LYS A 219 -25.49 -21.00 10.01
N CYS A 220 -24.41 -21.63 9.55
CA CYS A 220 -24.45 -23.04 9.15
C CYS A 220 -23.28 -23.90 9.65
N GLY A 221 -22.35 -23.33 10.42
CA GLY A 221 -21.20 -24.04 10.99
C GLY A 221 -20.15 -24.50 9.97
N ARG A 222 -20.31 -24.22 8.67
CA ARG A 222 -19.32 -24.56 7.63
C ARG A 222 -18.31 -23.44 7.46
N LYS A 223 -17.10 -23.77 7.01
CA LYS A 223 -16.05 -22.77 6.76
C LYS A 223 -16.47 -21.78 5.67
N PRO A 224 -16.50 -20.48 5.97
CA PRO A 224 -16.75 -19.45 4.97
C PRO A 224 -15.45 -19.08 4.25
N LEU A 225 -15.57 -18.28 3.19
CA LEU A 225 -14.46 -17.43 2.75
C LEU A 225 -14.40 -16.22 3.67
N ILE A 226 -13.19 -15.87 4.11
CA ILE A 226 -12.90 -14.67 4.89
C ILE A 226 -11.86 -13.87 4.13
N GLY A 227 -12.22 -12.64 3.76
CA GLY A 227 -11.29 -11.67 3.19
C GLY A 227 -11.01 -10.60 4.23
N THR A 228 -9.75 -10.40 4.62
CA THR A 228 -9.36 -9.32 5.52
C THR A 228 -8.50 -8.33 4.76
N LEU A 229 -8.81 -7.05 4.86
CA LEU A 229 -7.98 -5.98 4.32
C LEU A 229 -7.28 -5.29 5.49
N TYR A 230 -5.96 -5.43 5.55
CA TYR A 230 -5.13 -4.75 6.53
C TYR A 230 -4.59 -3.44 5.96
N VAL A 231 -4.22 -2.51 6.82
CA VAL A 231 -3.58 -1.24 6.49
C VAL A 231 -2.21 -1.18 7.16
N LEU A 232 -1.21 -0.64 6.46
CA LEU A 232 0.11 -0.42 7.05
C LEU A 232 0.04 0.63 8.16
N SER A 233 0.80 0.38 9.23
CA SER A 233 1.04 1.38 10.29
C SER A 233 1.49 2.71 9.69
N GLU A 234 1.02 3.82 10.27
CA GLU A 234 1.14 5.15 9.67
C GLU A 234 2.60 5.53 9.32
N ASP A 235 3.54 5.25 10.22
CA ASP A 235 4.95 5.61 10.03
C ASP A 235 5.63 4.77 8.94
N LEU A 236 5.33 3.47 8.88
CA LEU A 236 5.84 2.63 7.78
C LEU A 236 5.17 3.00 6.46
N ALA A 237 3.89 3.33 6.47
CA ALA A 237 3.17 3.77 5.28
C ALA A 237 3.73 5.11 4.73
N LYS A 238 4.15 6.03 5.60
CA LYS A 238 4.85 7.27 5.18
C LYS A 238 6.16 6.96 4.47
N LEU A 239 7.03 6.15 5.08
CA LEU A 239 8.29 5.72 4.46
C LEU A 239 8.05 5.03 3.12
N LYS A 240 7.08 4.11 3.07
CA LYS A 240 6.78 3.32 1.88
C LYS A 240 6.29 4.18 0.72
N ARG A 241 5.39 5.14 0.99
CA ARG A 241 4.90 6.10 -0.01
C ARG A 241 6.02 6.99 -0.54
N ALA A 242 6.91 7.44 0.34
CA ALA A 242 8.08 8.24 -0.05
C ALA A 242 9.18 7.41 -0.73
N ARG A 243 9.07 6.08 -0.76
CA ARG A 243 10.10 5.12 -1.21
C ARG A 243 11.41 5.25 -0.42
N GLU A 244 11.28 5.56 0.87
CA GLU A 244 12.41 5.81 1.77
C GLU A 244 12.68 4.64 2.71
N ASP A 245 11.81 3.63 2.78
CA ASP A 245 11.97 2.49 3.67
C ASP A 245 13.28 1.71 3.44
N VAL A 246 13.67 1.48 2.18
CA VAL A 246 15.00 0.91 1.82
C VAL A 246 16.14 1.81 2.31
N ILE A 247 16.02 3.12 2.14
CA ILE A 247 17.04 4.11 2.50
C ILE A 247 17.28 4.07 4.01
N TYR A 248 16.21 4.16 4.78
CA TYR A 248 16.30 4.11 6.24
C TYR A 248 16.77 2.74 6.73
N PHE A 249 16.36 1.63 6.10
CA PHE A 249 16.92 0.31 6.40
C PHE A 249 18.44 0.27 6.23
N ILE A 250 18.94 0.63 5.04
CA ILE A 250 20.38 0.61 4.74
C ILE A 250 21.15 1.50 5.70
N ALA A 251 20.71 2.75 5.90
CA ALA A 251 21.39 3.68 6.80
C ALA A 251 21.44 3.15 8.24
N THR A 252 20.33 2.59 8.72
CA THR A 252 20.25 2.06 10.09
C THR A 252 21.10 0.80 10.24
N TYR A 253 21.13 -0.07 9.23
CA TYR A 253 22.00 -1.25 9.19
C TYR A 253 23.48 -0.84 9.28
N LEU A 254 23.92 0.09 8.42
CA LEU A 254 25.31 0.57 8.41
C LEU A 254 25.70 1.31 9.69
N LYS A 255 24.74 1.96 10.36
CA LYS A 255 24.96 2.65 11.63
C LYS A 255 25.21 1.67 12.79
N TYR A 256 24.40 0.61 12.89
CA TYR A 256 24.40 -0.27 14.06
C TYR A 256 25.19 -1.56 13.89
N LYS A 257 25.25 -2.13 12.69
CA LYS A 257 25.99 -3.38 12.44
C LYS A 257 27.47 -3.32 12.84
N PRO A 258 28.21 -2.20 12.64
CA PRO A 258 29.59 -2.09 13.12
C PRO A 258 29.70 -2.26 14.64
N LEU A 259 28.70 -1.84 15.42
CA LEU A 259 28.74 -1.86 16.89
C LEU A 259 28.91 -3.27 17.47
N GLU A 260 28.53 -4.32 16.73
CA GLU A 260 28.78 -5.72 17.11
C GLU A 260 30.28 -6.06 17.23
N LYS A 261 31.13 -5.33 16.51
CA LYS A 261 32.60 -5.45 16.58
C LYS A 261 33.21 -4.52 17.63
N PHE A 262 32.38 -3.92 18.50
CA PHE A 262 32.76 -2.93 19.53
C PHE A 262 33.68 -1.77 19.05
N PRO A 263 33.40 -1.11 17.91
CA PRO A 263 34.04 0.15 17.59
C PRO A 263 33.69 1.17 18.67
N LEU A 264 34.72 1.84 19.20
CA LEU A 264 34.57 2.89 20.22
C LEU A 264 33.91 4.17 19.67
N ILE A 265 33.66 4.24 18.36
CA ILE A 265 33.11 5.39 17.65
C ILE A 265 31.99 4.92 16.70
N MET A 266 30.85 5.61 16.73
CA MET A 266 29.73 5.36 15.82
C MET A 266 30.01 6.01 14.45
N PRO A 267 29.78 5.31 13.32
CA PRO A 267 30.00 5.87 11.99
C PRO A 267 29.05 7.05 11.70
N SER A 268 29.56 8.03 10.94
CA SER A 268 28.82 9.20 10.47
C SER A 268 28.02 8.86 9.20
N ILE A 269 26.91 8.14 9.40
CA ILE A 269 25.92 7.85 8.36
C ILE A 269 24.88 8.98 8.31
N LYS A 270 24.63 9.53 7.11
CA LYS A 270 23.60 10.57 6.90
C LYS A 270 22.58 10.12 5.86
N ILE A 271 21.31 10.36 6.13
CA ILE A 271 20.18 10.07 5.24
C ILE A 271 19.80 11.35 4.51
N LYS A 272 19.52 11.26 3.20
CA LYS A 272 19.05 12.40 2.38
C LYS A 272 19.95 13.63 2.53
N HIS A 273 21.26 13.39 2.52
CA HIS A 273 22.24 14.43 2.81
C HIS A 273 22.60 15.20 1.55
N TYR A 274 22.54 16.53 1.64
CA TYR A 274 23.02 17.40 0.59
C TYR A 274 24.54 17.58 0.68
N VAL A 275 25.24 17.17 -0.37
CA VAL A 275 26.66 17.47 -0.59
C VAL A 275 26.74 18.46 -1.76
N GLY A 276 26.93 19.73 -1.43
CA GLY A 276 26.66 20.82 -2.38
C GLY A 276 25.16 20.90 -2.69
N GLU A 277 24.80 20.87 -3.97
CA GLU A 277 23.40 20.91 -4.44
C GLU A 277 22.79 19.51 -4.66
N VAL A 278 23.54 18.45 -4.39
CA VAL A 278 23.14 17.08 -4.70
C VAL A 278 22.71 16.35 -3.44
N GLU A 279 21.48 15.84 -3.44
CA GLU A 279 20.96 14.95 -2.41
C GLU A 279 21.47 13.51 -2.63
N VAL A 280 22.06 12.94 -1.58
CA VAL A 280 22.53 11.55 -1.51
C VAL A 280 21.61 10.78 -0.58
N ASP A 281 21.04 9.67 -1.05
CA ASP A 281 20.07 8.89 -0.26
C ASP A 281 20.68 8.37 1.05
N VAL A 282 21.84 7.69 0.97
CA VAL A 282 22.66 7.37 2.16
C VAL A 282 24.11 7.76 1.91
N TYR A 283 24.65 8.61 2.76
CA TYR A 283 26.05 9.05 2.70
C TYR A 283 26.85 8.51 3.88
N VAL A 284 27.94 7.81 3.58
CA VAL A 284 28.92 7.31 4.55
C VAL A 284 30.16 8.21 4.50
N LYS A 285 30.32 9.06 5.51
CA LYS A 285 31.34 10.12 5.51
C LYS A 285 32.76 9.55 5.51
N GLU A 286 33.01 8.51 6.30
CA GLU A 286 34.32 7.88 6.50
C GLU A 286 34.94 7.39 5.19
N LEU A 287 34.08 6.93 4.27
CA LEU A 287 34.48 6.35 2.99
C LEU A 287 34.28 7.32 1.80
N ASN A 288 33.70 8.51 2.03
CA ASN A 288 33.16 9.38 0.98
C ASN A 288 32.32 8.60 -0.04
N TYR A 289 31.38 7.82 0.50
CA TYR A 289 30.62 6.81 -0.22
C TYR A 289 29.14 7.18 -0.26
N GLY A 290 28.55 7.14 -1.44
CA GLY A 290 27.13 7.39 -1.65
C GLY A 290 26.38 6.11 -2.03
N ILE A 291 25.22 5.88 -1.43
CA ILE A 291 24.27 4.86 -1.86
C ILE A 291 23.07 5.59 -2.44
N GLU A 292 22.65 5.18 -3.64
CA GLU A 292 21.43 5.65 -4.30
C GLU A 292 20.41 4.52 -4.30
N CYS A 293 19.18 4.79 -3.87
CA CYS A 293 18.10 3.82 -3.80
C CYS A 293 16.98 4.18 -4.79
N LYS A 294 16.61 3.22 -5.65
CA LYS A 294 15.61 3.40 -6.69
C LYS A 294 14.65 2.22 -6.77
N VAL A 295 13.49 2.39 -6.15
CA VAL A 295 12.37 1.43 -6.25
C VAL A 295 11.48 1.86 -7.41
N PHE A 296 11.48 1.11 -8.50
CA PHE A 296 10.64 1.34 -9.68
C PHE A 296 9.26 0.68 -9.52
N ASP A 297 8.25 1.25 -10.17
CA ASP A 297 6.93 0.61 -10.26
C ASP A 297 6.97 -0.64 -11.14
N PRO A 298 6.13 -1.65 -10.86
CA PRO A 298 6.13 -2.90 -11.59
C PRO A 298 5.69 -2.65 -13.03
N VAL A 299 6.28 -3.38 -13.96
CA VAL A 299 5.93 -3.33 -15.39
C VAL A 299 5.68 -4.74 -15.89
N GLU A 300 4.63 -4.92 -16.70
CA GLU A 300 4.28 -6.23 -17.26
C GLU A 300 5.23 -6.66 -18.37
N VAL A 301 5.71 -5.71 -19.17
CA VAL A 301 6.64 -5.93 -20.29
C VAL A 301 7.78 -4.92 -20.20
N ILE A 302 9.01 -5.42 -20.33
CA ILE A 302 10.22 -4.59 -20.35
C ILE A 302 10.55 -4.31 -21.81
N SER A 303 10.27 -3.09 -22.27
CA SER A 303 10.68 -2.63 -23.60
C SER A 303 12.10 -2.05 -23.58
N SER A 304 12.76 -2.01 -24.74
CA SER A 304 14.08 -1.36 -24.89
C SER A 304 14.03 0.11 -24.46
N GLU A 305 12.97 0.84 -24.84
CA GLU A 305 12.75 2.23 -24.42
C GLU A 305 12.70 2.35 -22.89
N ARG A 306 12.07 1.38 -22.20
CA ARG A 306 11.99 1.39 -20.74
C ARG A 306 13.37 1.17 -20.11
N MET A 307 14.17 0.25 -20.65
CA MET A 307 15.54 0.06 -20.17
C MET A 307 16.39 1.31 -20.40
N GLU A 308 16.29 1.93 -21.58
CA GLU A 308 16.99 3.19 -21.89
C GLU A 308 16.59 4.31 -20.93
N ASN A 309 15.31 4.39 -20.57
CA ASN A 309 14.82 5.37 -19.59
C ASN A 309 15.41 5.13 -18.19
N TRP A 310 15.43 3.89 -17.70
CA TRP A 310 16.07 3.55 -16.42
C TRP A 310 17.56 3.84 -16.44
N LEU A 311 18.25 3.45 -17.51
CA LEU A 311 19.67 3.71 -17.69
C LEU A 311 19.97 5.21 -17.70
N ARG A 312 19.18 6.02 -18.43
CA ARG A 312 19.34 7.48 -18.47
C ARG A 312 19.15 8.11 -17.09
N GLU A 313 18.15 7.66 -16.34
CA GLU A 313 17.92 8.10 -14.96
C GLU A 313 19.13 7.78 -14.06
N LEU A 314 19.63 6.54 -14.10
CA LEU A 314 20.77 6.10 -13.30
C LEU A 314 22.09 6.80 -13.70
N LYS A 315 22.33 7.00 -15.00
CA LYS A 315 23.47 7.83 -15.50
C LYS A 315 23.38 9.26 -14.99
N GLY A 316 22.16 9.82 -14.90
CA GLY A 316 21.92 11.11 -14.26
C GLY A 316 22.37 11.15 -12.79
N LYS A 317 22.13 10.08 -12.04
CA LYS A 317 22.59 9.96 -10.65
C LYS A 317 24.10 9.86 -10.52
N VAL A 318 24.76 9.10 -11.39
CA VAL A 318 26.23 9.03 -11.47
C VAL A 318 26.83 10.43 -11.67
N ASN A 319 26.30 11.21 -12.62
CA ASN A 319 26.75 12.58 -12.87
C ASN A 319 26.55 13.50 -11.66
N ASN A 320 25.42 13.37 -10.97
CA ASN A 320 25.17 14.17 -9.76
C ASN A 320 26.18 13.81 -8.66
N TYR A 321 26.45 12.53 -8.45
CA TYR A 321 27.39 12.08 -7.41
C TYR A 321 28.83 12.50 -7.72
N GLU A 322 29.25 12.47 -9.00
CA GLU A 322 30.53 13.05 -9.44
C GLU A 322 30.61 14.53 -9.08
N LYS A 323 29.60 15.34 -9.46
CA LYS A 323 29.57 16.79 -9.17
C LYS A 323 29.64 17.08 -7.67
N ALA A 324 29.06 16.21 -6.85
CA ALA A 324 29.11 16.30 -5.40
C ALA A 324 30.47 15.90 -4.81
N GLY A 325 31.43 15.45 -5.62
CA GLY A 325 32.75 14.99 -5.18
C GLY A 325 32.73 13.62 -4.49
N ILE A 326 31.66 12.84 -4.67
CA ILE A 326 31.55 11.47 -4.13
C ILE A 326 32.48 10.56 -4.95
N LYS A 327 33.27 9.73 -4.27
CA LYS A 327 34.29 8.90 -4.92
C LYS A 327 33.81 7.50 -5.24
N GLN A 328 32.91 6.97 -4.43
CA GLN A 328 32.42 5.60 -4.54
C GLN A 328 30.90 5.59 -4.43
N MET A 329 30.27 4.75 -5.24
CA MET A 329 28.81 4.68 -5.35
C MET A 329 28.31 3.24 -5.33
N LEU A 330 27.20 3.01 -4.64
CA LEU A 330 26.34 1.83 -4.78
C LEU A 330 24.97 2.26 -5.29
N ILE A 331 24.44 1.52 -6.26
CA ILE A 331 23.04 1.69 -6.69
C ILE A 331 22.25 0.48 -6.20
N VAL A 332 21.15 0.71 -5.49
CA VAL A 332 20.23 -0.33 -5.00
C VAL A 332 18.87 -0.12 -5.62
N THR A 333 18.33 -1.15 -6.28
CA THR A 333 17.04 -1.08 -6.96
C THR A 333 16.14 -2.27 -6.62
N ASN A 334 14.91 -2.27 -7.13
CA ASN A 334 14.02 -3.43 -7.05
C ASN A 334 13.90 -4.20 -8.39
N LEU A 335 14.80 -3.97 -9.34
CA LEU A 335 14.78 -4.67 -10.62
C LEU A 335 15.23 -6.13 -10.44
N LYS A 336 14.79 -7.00 -11.35
CA LYS A 336 15.22 -8.40 -11.38
C LYS A 336 16.65 -8.51 -11.87
N GLU A 337 17.36 -9.53 -11.40
CA GLU A 337 18.80 -9.73 -11.65
C GLU A 337 19.13 -9.74 -13.15
N GLU A 338 18.27 -10.31 -14.02
CA GLU A 338 18.53 -10.37 -15.46
C GLU A 338 18.60 -8.97 -16.10
N ILE A 339 17.84 -8.01 -15.55
CA ILE A 339 17.85 -6.61 -15.97
C ILE A 339 19.07 -5.89 -15.39
N ILE A 340 19.40 -6.19 -14.13
CA ILE A 340 20.53 -5.59 -13.42
C ILE A 340 21.83 -5.86 -14.13
N ASP A 341 22.08 -7.09 -14.58
CA ASP A 341 23.32 -7.45 -15.26
C ASP A 341 23.54 -6.61 -16.52
N SER A 342 22.46 -6.34 -17.27
CA SER A 342 22.47 -5.49 -18.46
C SER A 342 22.76 -4.03 -18.11
N LEU A 343 22.08 -3.48 -17.10
CA LEU A 343 22.28 -2.09 -16.66
C LEU A 343 23.67 -1.87 -16.04
N LYS A 344 24.15 -2.85 -15.28
CA LYS A 344 25.42 -2.78 -14.54
C LYS A 344 26.60 -2.62 -15.49
N ALA A 345 26.66 -3.41 -16.57
CA ALA A 345 27.75 -3.30 -17.54
C ALA A 345 27.87 -1.87 -18.10
N GLU A 346 26.75 -1.31 -18.57
CA GLU A 346 26.72 0.05 -19.12
C GLU A 346 27.01 1.14 -18.08
N LEU A 347 26.52 0.99 -16.85
CA LEU A 347 26.72 1.97 -15.79
C LEU A 347 28.15 1.95 -15.27
N VAL A 348 28.79 0.78 -15.19
CA VAL A 348 30.19 0.65 -14.76
C VAL A 348 31.12 1.37 -15.75
N ASP A 349 30.92 1.16 -17.05
CA ASP A 349 31.73 1.82 -18.06
C ASP A 349 31.50 3.34 -18.08
N TYR A 350 30.23 3.77 -17.97
CA TYR A 350 29.91 5.19 -17.84
C TYR A 350 30.50 5.83 -16.56
N ALA A 351 30.50 5.13 -15.43
CA ALA A 351 31.05 5.63 -14.17
C ALA A 351 32.57 5.81 -14.23
N LYS A 352 33.29 4.92 -14.93
CA LYS A 352 34.74 5.06 -15.16
C LYS A 352 35.07 6.36 -15.89
N GLU A 353 34.26 6.75 -16.87
CA GLU A 353 34.42 8.03 -17.58
C GLU A 353 34.19 9.25 -16.68
N LYS A 354 33.42 9.08 -15.60
CA LYS A 354 33.03 10.13 -14.64
C LYS A 354 33.88 10.15 -13.37
N SER A 355 35.05 9.51 -13.36
CA SER A 355 35.97 9.50 -12.21
C SER A 355 35.32 9.06 -10.88
N ILE A 356 34.26 8.24 -10.96
CA ILE A 356 33.55 7.68 -9.82
C ILE A 356 33.63 6.16 -9.89
N ILE A 357 33.91 5.52 -8.76
CA ILE A 357 33.97 4.07 -8.67
C ILE A 357 32.56 3.57 -8.36
N LEU A 358 31.85 3.10 -9.39
CA LEU A 358 30.59 2.38 -9.19
C LEU A 358 30.92 0.96 -8.71
N GLU A 359 30.65 0.71 -7.44
CA GLU A 359 31.02 -0.55 -6.80
C GLU A 359 30.06 -1.68 -7.19
N ASP A 360 28.77 -1.38 -7.32
CA ASP A 360 27.77 -2.33 -7.81
C ASP A 360 26.44 -1.65 -8.17
N VAL A 361 25.61 -2.41 -8.87
CA VAL A 361 24.18 -2.15 -9.07
C VAL A 361 23.44 -3.40 -8.57
N LEU A 362 22.61 -3.24 -7.54
CA LEU A 362 21.89 -4.34 -6.90
C LEU A 362 20.41 -4.34 -7.28
N GLY A 363 19.87 -5.54 -7.45
CA GLY A 363 18.44 -5.78 -7.62
C GLY A 363 17.72 -6.02 -6.30
N ALA A 364 16.53 -6.63 -6.40
CA ALA A 364 15.65 -6.91 -5.26
C ALA A 364 16.11 -8.09 -4.37
N ASN A 365 17.33 -8.62 -4.54
CA ASN A 365 17.83 -9.76 -3.76
C ASN A 365 18.36 -9.30 -2.39
N PRO A 366 17.72 -9.68 -1.26
CA PRO A 366 18.17 -9.28 0.06
C PRO A 366 19.53 -9.86 0.47
N GLU A 367 19.88 -11.06 0.03
CA GLU A 367 21.16 -11.72 0.36
C GLU A 367 22.32 -10.93 -0.22
N LYS A 368 22.23 -10.58 -1.51
CA LYS A 368 23.24 -9.75 -2.19
C LYS A 368 23.35 -8.37 -1.55
N LEU A 369 22.22 -7.77 -1.15
CA LEU A 369 22.24 -6.51 -0.40
C LEU A 369 23.01 -6.66 0.90
N LEU A 370 22.67 -7.64 1.74
CA LEU A 370 23.33 -7.83 3.03
C LEU A 370 24.82 -8.16 2.89
N GLU A 371 25.21 -8.99 1.91
CA GLU A 371 26.61 -9.26 1.60
C GLU A 371 27.37 -7.95 1.31
N LYS A 372 26.80 -7.09 0.46
CA LYS A 372 27.40 -5.81 0.11
C LYS A 372 27.47 -4.85 1.29
N LEU A 373 26.40 -4.77 2.08
CA LEU A 373 26.38 -3.94 3.29
C LEU A 373 27.40 -4.43 4.32
N ASN A 374 27.61 -5.73 4.48
CA ASN A 374 28.63 -6.29 5.36
C ASN A 374 30.04 -5.89 4.90
N SER A 375 30.33 -5.94 3.60
CA SER A 375 31.61 -5.46 3.05
C SER A 375 31.82 -3.95 3.28
N ILE A 376 30.75 -3.15 3.19
CA ILE A 376 30.81 -1.71 3.54
C ILE A 376 31.08 -1.53 5.04
N VAL A 377 30.39 -2.28 5.91
CA VAL A 377 30.59 -2.25 7.38
C VAL A 377 32.04 -2.57 7.77
N GLU A 378 32.65 -3.56 7.11
CA GLU A 378 34.05 -3.92 7.35
C GLU A 378 35.00 -2.76 7.04
N ARG A 379 34.86 -2.16 5.86
CA ARG A 379 35.66 -1.00 5.47
C ARG A 379 35.44 0.22 6.36
N ILE A 380 34.19 0.48 6.79
CA ILE A 380 33.89 1.53 7.77
C ILE A 380 34.66 1.26 9.06
N THR A 381 34.60 0.02 9.57
CA THR A 381 35.23 -0.37 10.84
C THR A 381 36.75 -0.20 10.77
N GLU A 382 37.39 -0.68 9.69
CA GLU A 382 38.82 -0.53 9.46
C GLU A 382 39.24 0.95 9.41
N LYS A 383 38.46 1.77 8.68
CA LYS A 383 38.73 3.20 8.55
C LYS A 383 38.62 3.94 9.88
N LEU A 384 37.59 3.64 10.68
CA LEU A 384 37.43 4.21 12.01
C LEU A 384 38.56 3.81 12.95
N GLN A 385 38.97 2.53 12.96
CA GLN A 385 40.09 2.06 13.77
C GLN A 385 41.41 2.74 13.38
N GLU A 386 41.64 2.94 12.08
CA GLU A 386 42.83 3.62 11.59
C GLU A 386 42.85 5.11 11.97
N ASP A 387 41.72 5.79 11.84
CA ASP A 387 41.62 7.22 12.20
C ASP A 387 41.79 7.41 13.72
N MET A 388 41.25 6.50 14.54
CA MET A 388 41.48 6.47 15.98
C MET A 388 42.96 6.27 16.33
N ARG A 389 43.64 5.34 15.65
CA ARG A 389 45.08 5.09 15.87
C ARG A 389 45.89 6.34 15.57
N LYS A 390 45.61 7.00 14.44
CA LYS A 390 46.26 8.27 14.05
C LYS A 390 46.01 9.37 15.06
N GLU A 391 44.78 9.51 15.55
CA GLU A 391 44.45 10.51 16.57
C GLU A 391 45.18 10.25 17.89
N MET A 392 45.25 8.98 18.33
CA MET A 392 45.96 8.60 19.55
C MET A 392 47.47 8.87 19.43
N GLU A 393 48.08 8.53 18.30
CA GLU A 393 49.48 8.83 18.02
C GLU A 393 49.77 10.34 18.02
N ALA A 394 48.87 11.15 17.43
CA ALA A 394 49.01 12.60 17.42
C ALA A 394 48.93 13.20 18.83
N ARG A 395 47.97 12.74 19.66
CA ARG A 395 47.84 13.15 21.07
C ARG A 395 49.07 12.76 21.90
N LEU A 396 49.61 11.56 21.70
CA LEU A 396 50.82 11.10 22.37
C LEU A 396 52.04 11.95 21.99
N LYS A 397 52.20 12.31 20.71
CA LYS A 397 53.28 13.22 20.25
C LYS A 397 53.17 14.60 20.89
N LEU A 398 51.97 15.18 20.95
CA LEU A 398 51.74 16.48 21.60
C LEU A 398 52.06 16.44 23.11
N SER A 399 51.63 15.39 23.82
CA SER A 399 51.91 15.24 25.26
C SER A 399 53.41 15.14 25.58
N LYS A 400 54.19 14.45 24.73
CA LYS A 400 55.66 14.35 24.84
C LYS A 400 56.38 15.67 24.53
N THR A 401 55.76 16.54 23.74
CA THR A 401 56.33 17.85 23.38
C THR A 401 56.00 18.90 24.43
N ALA A 402 54.88 18.77 25.14
CA ALA A 402 54.49 19.64 26.26
C ALA A 402 55.14 19.28 27.61
N SER A 403 55.75 18.09 27.71
CA SER A 403 56.45 17.60 28.92
C SER A 403 57.97 17.82 28.87
N LYS A 404 58.47 18.49 27.84
CA LYS A 404 59.82 19.05 27.73
C LYS A 404 59.72 20.56 27.77
#